data_AF-A0A1A5JDJ3-F1
#
_entry.id   AF-A0A1A5JDJ3-F1
#
_cell.length_a   1.000
_cell.length_b   1.000
_cell.length_c   1.000
_cell.angle_alpha   90.00
_cell.angle_beta   90.00
_cell.angle_gamma   90.00
#
_symmetry.space_group_name_H-M   'P 1'
#
loop_
_entity.id
_entity.type
_entity.pdbx_description
1 polymer ?
#
loop_
_entity_poly.entity_id
_entity_poly.type
_entity_poly.pdbx_seq_one_letter_code
_entity_poly.pdbx_strand_id
1 'polypeptide(L)' 'MTSDFSAARIHLERAYHYLRGNDETSRAACEALDLLIEMVAEAQYRRPEAGVLEFPQAATARHPV' A
#
# COMPACT_ATOMS: atom_id res chain seq x y z
N MET A 1 11.39 -7.95 -2.59
CA MET A 1 10.10 -8.22 -3.24
C MET A 1 9.16 -7.09 -2.88
N THR A 2 8.49 -6.48 -3.86
CA THR A 2 7.45 -5.48 -3.64
C THR A 2 6.10 -6.18 -3.56
N SER A 3 5.32 -5.90 -2.53
CA SER A 3 3.96 -6.45 -2.40
C SER A 3 3.04 -5.82 -3.45
N ASP A 4 2.24 -6.64 -4.13
CA ASP A 4 1.19 -6.18 -5.04
C ASP A 4 -0.11 -5.95 -4.26
N PHE A 5 -0.23 -4.77 -3.64
CA PHE A 5 -1.40 -4.41 -2.83
C PHE A 5 -2.68 -4.27 -3.68
N SER A 6 -2.56 -3.86 -4.95
CA SER A 6 -3.68 -3.82 -5.88
C SER A 6 -4.29 -5.19 -6.12
N ALA A 7 -3.47 -6.21 -6.41
CA ALA A 7 -3.94 -7.57 -6.58
C ALA A 7 -4.55 -8.11 -5.29
N ALA A 8 -3.88 -7.90 -4.15
CA ALA A 8 -4.39 -8.35 -2.85
C ALA A 8 -5.79 -7.79 -2.56
N ARG A 9 -5.99 -6.48 -2.77
CA ARG A 9 -7.28 -5.81 -2.56
C ARG A 9 -8.41 -6.43 -3.38
N ILE A 10 -8.19 -6.66 -4.68
CA ILE A 10 -9.19 -7.27 -5.58
C ILE A 10 -9.62 -8.65 -5.08
N HIS A 11 -8.69 -9.44 -4.53
CA HIS A 11 -9.01 -10.79 -4.05
C HIS A 11 -9.80 -10.75 -2.73
N LEU A 12 -9.48 -9.81 -1.84
CA LEU A 12 -10.23 -9.60 -0.60
C LEU A 12 -11.67 -9.14 -0.87
N GLU A 13 -11.86 -8.16 -1.77
CA GLU A 13 -13.18 -7.67 -2.16
C GLU A 13 -14.04 -8.81 -2.77
N ARG A 14 -13.43 -9.67 -3.59
CA ARG A 14 -14.11 -10.86 -4.12
C ARG A 14 -14.48 -11.86 -3.04
N ALA A 15 -13.58 -12.15 -2.11
CA ALA A 15 -13.84 -13.06 -1.00
C ALA A 15 -15.04 -12.57 -0.16
N TYR A 16 -15.07 -11.27 0.17
CA TYR A 16 -16.17 -10.64 0.87
C TYR A 16 -17.50 -10.82 0.13
N HIS A 17 -17.50 -10.57 -1.18
CA HIS A 17 -18.70 -10.73 -2.01
C HIS A 17 -19.21 -12.17 -2.13
N TYR A 18 -18.35 -13.18 -1.98
CA TYR A 18 -18.75 -14.59 -2.02
C TYR A 18 -19.25 -15.11 -0.68
N LEU A 19 -18.78 -14.54 0.43
CA LEU A 19 -19.06 -15.04 1.79
C LEU A 19 -20.45 -14.65 2.33
N ARG A 20 -21.46 -14.32 1.50
CA ARG A 20 -22.78 -13.73 1.88
C ARG A 20 -23.68 -14.53 2.85
N GLY A 21 -23.15 -15.45 3.64
CA GLY A 21 -23.84 -16.12 4.72
C GLY A 21 -24.19 -15.18 5.88
N ASN A 22 -25.24 -15.53 6.61
CA ASN A 22 -25.68 -14.83 7.82
C ASN A 22 -25.40 -15.63 9.10
N ASP A 23 -24.69 -16.76 8.98
CA ASP A 23 -24.16 -17.45 10.14
C ASP A 23 -23.02 -16.63 10.79
N GLU A 24 -22.74 -16.96 12.04
CA GLU A 24 -21.74 -16.26 12.84
C GLU A 24 -20.34 -16.31 12.21
N THR A 25 -19.97 -17.44 11.59
CA THR A 25 -18.68 -17.58 10.92
C THR A 25 -18.58 -16.66 9.72
N SER A 26 -19.60 -16.63 8.87
CA SER A 26 -19.66 -15.70 7.74
C SER A 26 -19.58 -14.24 8.17
N ARG A 27 -20.30 -13.85 9.24
CA ARG A 27 -20.22 -12.47 9.75
C ARG A 27 -18.82 -12.13 10.27
N ALA A 28 -18.24 -12.97 11.12
CA ALA A 28 -16.92 -12.75 11.69
C ALA A 28 -15.84 -12.68 10.60
N ALA A 29 -15.93 -13.51 9.56
CA ALA A 29 -15.00 -13.47 8.45
C ALA A 29 -15.22 -12.26 7.53
N CYS A 30 -16.45 -11.77 7.34
CA CYS A 30 -16.70 -10.48 6.66
C CYS A 30 -16.07 -9.31 7.43
N GLU A 31 -16.22 -9.26 8.75
CA GLU A 31 -15.60 -8.22 9.59
C GLU A 31 -14.06 -8.24 9.48
N ALA A 32 -13.46 -9.44 9.48
CA ALA A 32 -12.02 -9.58 9.26
C ALA A 32 -11.58 -9.13 7.86
N LEU A 33 -12.38 -9.43 6.83
CA LEU A 33 -12.11 -9.00 5.45
C LEU A 33 -12.17 -7.48 5.32
N ASP A 34 -13.11 -6.81 5.98
CA ASP A 34 -13.21 -5.34 5.99
C ASP A 34 -11.93 -4.70 6.53
N LEU A 35 -11.42 -5.19 7.67
CA LEU A 35 -10.16 -4.72 8.27
C LEU A 35 -8.96 -4.94 7.33
N LEU A 36 -8.89 -6.10 6.67
CA LEU A 36 -7.82 -6.41 5.73
C LEU A 36 -7.86 -5.51 4.50
N ILE A 37 -9.06 -5.24 3.95
CA ILE A 37 -9.24 -4.35 2.80
C ILE A 37 -8.76 -2.93 3.15
N GLU A 38 -9.10 -2.44 4.34
CA GLU A 38 -8.65 -1.13 4.84
C GLU A 38 -7.12 -1.06 4.94
N MET A 39 -6.48 -2.01 5.62
CA MET A 39 -5.03 -2.04 5.79
C MET A 39 -4.28 -2.12 4.45
N VAL A 40 -4.79 -2.93 3.51
CA VAL A 40 -4.19 -3.06 2.17
C VAL A 40 -4.37 -1.77 1.38
N ALA A 41 -5.54 -1.13 1.46
CA ALA A 41 -5.76 0.16 0.82
C ALA A 41 -4.80 1.22 1.39
N GLU A 42 -4.63 1.28 2.72
CA GLU A 42 -3.67 2.20 3.36
C GLU A 42 -2.25 1.95 2.84
N ALA A 43 -1.81 0.68 2.80
CA ALA A 43 -0.49 0.32 2.30
C ALA A 43 -0.31 0.65 0.80
N GLN A 44 -1.36 0.47 -0.01
CA GLN A 44 -1.36 0.78 -1.45
C GLN A 44 -1.17 2.28 -1.71
N TYR A 45 -1.81 3.13 -0.91
CA TYR A 45 -1.79 4.59 -1.08
C TYR A 45 -0.79 5.30 -0.18
N ARG A 46 -0.06 4.57 0.68
CA ARG A 46 1.00 5.14 1.50
C ARG A 46 2.03 5.78 0.59
N ARG A 47 2.24 7.09 0.78
CA ARG A 47 3.25 7.84 0.05
C ARG A 47 4.62 7.18 0.29
N PRO A 48 5.43 6.93 -0.76
CA PRO A 48 6.81 6.53 -0.57
C PRO A 48 7.51 7.57 0.29
N GLU A 49 8.39 7.14 1.20
CA GLU A 49 9.25 8.08 1.93
C GLU A 49 9.97 8.95 0.90
N ALA A 50 9.78 10.27 1.02
CA ALA A 50 10.39 11.21 0.08
C ALA A 50 11.90 11.18 0.30
N GLY A 51 12.65 10.72 -0.70
CA GLY A 51 14.10 10.82 -0.69
C GLY A 51 14.53 12.29 -0.65
N VAL A 52 15.43 12.63 0.27
CA VAL A 52 16.10 13.92 0.25
C VAL A 52 17.06 13.93 -0.94
N LEU A 53 16.81 14.80 -1.92
CA LEU A 53 17.77 15.07 -2.98
C LEU A 53 18.78 16.09 -2.46
N GLU A 54 20.05 15.69 -2.36
CA GLU A 54 21.11 16.64 -2.04
C GLU A 54 21.33 17.60 -3.22
N PHE A 55 21.37 18.90 -2.92
CA PHE A 55 21.69 19.91 -3.93
C PHE A 55 23.14 19.75 -4.37
N PRO A 56 23.44 19.67 -5.69
CA PRO A 56 24.82 19.65 -6.15
C PRO A 56 25.52 20.92 -5.70
N GLN A 57 26.56 20.79 -4.85
CA GLN A 57 27.45 21.89 -4.52
C GLN A 57 28.36 22.18 -5.72
N ALA A 58 27.80 22.81 -6.75
CA ALA A 58 28.57 23.38 -7.83
C ALA A 58 29.09 24.76 -7.40
N ALA A 59 30.25 24.78 -6.73
CA ALA A 59 31.17 25.91 -6.68
C ALA A 59 32.50 25.40 -6.11
N THR A 60 33.62 25.40 -6.83
CA THR A 60 34.25 26.63 -7.29
C THR A 60 35.22 26.31 -8.44
N ALA A 61 35.05 27.00 -9.56
CA ALA A 61 36.04 27.07 -10.62
C ALA A 61 37.39 27.55 -10.07
N ARG A 62 38.46 26.79 -10.30
CA ARG A 62 39.83 27.32 -10.34
C ARG A 62 40.60 26.62 -11.44
N HIS A 63 40.50 27.18 -12.65
CA HIS A 63 41.56 27.05 -13.65
C HIS A 63 42.63 28.10 -13.31
N PRO A 64 43.88 27.73 -12.99
CA PRO A 64 44.98 28.67 -13.02
C PRO A 64 45.52 28.78 -14.44
N VAL A 65 45.77 30.04 -14.85
CA VAL A 65 46.57 30.46 -16.01
C VAL A 65 48.06 30.35 -15.71
#